data_AF-A0A7Y6UP18-F1
#
_entry.id   AF-A0A7Y6UP18-F1
#
_cell.length_a   1.000
_cell.length_b   1.000
_cell.length_c   1.000
_cell.angle_alpha   90.00
_cell.angle_beta   90.00
_cell.angle_gamma   90.00
#
_symmetry.space_group_name_H-M   'P 1'
#
loop_
_entity.id
_entity.type
_entity.pdbx_description
1 polymer ?
#
loop_
_entity_poly.entity_id
_entity_poly.type
_entity_poly.pdbx_seq_one_letter_code
_entity_poly.pdbx_strand_id
1 'polypeptide(L)'
;MKLEKIGRARLKLRLPLYRHVLADLKSRSLSEIFVAYAEASMQLDALRSSDHPDQSLIEEYERTCREIENSIEPYLRMFRPPLTMGGRSG
;
A
#
# COMPACT_ATOMS: atom_id res chain seq x y z
N MET A 1 6.53 -14.76 -0.80
CA MET A 1 7.32 -14.12 -1.88
C MET A 1 6.46 -13.48 -2.98
N LYS A 2 5.49 -14.17 -3.61
CA LYS A 2 4.67 -13.59 -4.69
C LYS A 2 3.70 -12.50 -4.19
N LEU A 3 2.97 -12.77 -3.10
CA LEU A 3 2.01 -11.82 -2.51
C LEU A 3 2.70 -10.53 -2.02
N GLU A 4 3.84 -10.64 -1.35
CA GLU A 4 4.63 -9.48 -0.93
C GLU A 4 4.94 -8.55 -2.12
N LYS A 5 5.41 -9.09 -3.25
CA LYS A 5 5.71 -8.30 -4.44
C LYS A 5 4.47 -7.62 -5.01
N ILE A 6 3.32 -8.32 -5.00
CA ILE A 6 2.04 -7.78 -5.46
C ILE A 6 1.60 -6.63 -4.56
N GLY A 7 1.56 -6.84 -3.24
CA GLY A 7 1.15 -5.82 -2.30
C GLY A 7 2.06 -4.60 -2.31
N ARG A 8 3.38 -4.81 -2.38
CA ARG A 8 4.36 -3.75 -2.57
C ARG A 8 4.12 -2.96 -3.86
N ALA A 9 3.82 -3.64 -4.97
CA ALA A 9 3.50 -2.98 -6.23
C ALA A 9 2.21 -2.16 -6.14
N ARG A 10 1.15 -2.72 -5.55
CA ARG A 10 -0.13 -2.04 -5.38
C ARG A 10 -0.03 -0.84 -4.43
N LEU A 11 0.68 -0.97 -3.31
CA LEU A 11 0.95 0.14 -2.39
C LEU A 11 1.75 1.26 -3.07
N LYS A 12 2.73 0.95 -3.91
CA LYS A 12 3.44 1.99 -4.71
C LYS A 12 2.51 2.75 -5.67
N LEU A 13 1.44 2.12 -6.16
CA LEU A 13 0.44 2.78 -6.99
C LEU A 13 -0.48 3.67 -6.14
N ARG A 14 -0.93 3.18 -4.98
CA ARG A 14 -1.79 3.91 -4.05
C ARG A 14 -1.10 5.05 -3.33
N LEU A 15 0.17 4.87 -3.01
CA LEU A 15 1.00 5.81 -2.26
C LEU A 15 2.17 6.30 -3.14
N PRO A 16 1.88 7.10 -4.19
CA PRO A 16 2.89 7.50 -5.17
C PRO A 16 4.04 8.31 -4.56
N LEU A 17 3.77 9.07 -3.49
CA LEU A 17 4.77 9.87 -2.77
C LEU A 17 5.86 9.03 -2.10
N TYR A 18 5.55 7.79 -1.72
CA TYR A 18 6.46 6.90 -1.01
C TYR A 18 7.04 5.80 -1.91
N ARG A 19 6.94 5.91 -3.25
CA ARG A 19 7.41 4.88 -4.20
C ARG A 19 8.86 4.46 -4.00
N HIS A 20 9.75 5.42 -3.75
CA HIS A 20 11.19 5.19 -3.53
C HIS A 20 11.42 4.48 -2.19
N VAL A 21 10.85 5.00 -1.11
CA VAL A 21 10.87 4.36 0.23
C VAL A 21 10.35 2.92 0.16
N LEU A 22 9.19 2.73 -0.47
CA LEU A 22 8.59 1.43 -0.67
C LEU A 22 9.42 0.52 -1.58
N ALA A 23 10.31 1.01 -2.44
CA ALA A 23 11.17 0.20 -3.31
C ALA A 23 12.48 -0.24 -2.65
N ASP A 24 12.96 0.50 -1.67
CA ASP A 24 14.21 0.21 -0.96
C ASP A 24 14.00 -0.47 0.40
N LEU A 25 12.80 -0.36 0.98
CA LEU A 25 12.47 -0.99 2.27
C LEU A 25 12.67 -2.52 2.24
N LYS A 26 13.53 -3.00 3.14
CA LYS A 26 13.75 -4.42 3.44
C LYS A 26 13.52 -4.63 4.94
N SER A 27 12.26 -4.82 5.33
CA SER A 27 11.86 -5.11 6.71
C SER A 27 10.88 -6.27 6.72
N ARG A 28 11.05 -7.21 7.65
CA ARG A 28 10.19 -8.38 7.79
C ARG A 28 8.75 -8.00 8.17
N SER A 29 8.59 -7.07 9.11
CA SER A 29 7.27 -6.57 9.51
C SER A 29 6.54 -5.88 8.35
N LEU A 30 7.27 -5.19 7.46
CA LEU A 30 6.67 -4.59 6.27
C LEU A 30 6.35 -5.62 5.19
N SER A 31 7.14 -6.68 5.06
CA SER A 31 6.81 -7.81 4.17
C SER A 31 5.46 -8.43 4.54
N GLU A 32 5.18 -8.60 5.84
CA GLU A 32 3.88 -9.08 6.33
C GLU A 32 2.74 -8.11 5.98
N ILE A 33 2.94 -6.80 6.15
CA ILE A 33 1.97 -5.78 5.73
C ILE A 33 1.72 -5.83 4.21
N PHE A 34 2.77 -6.01 3.40
CA PHE A 34 2.61 -6.14 1.95
C PHE A 34 1.82 -7.40 1.58
N VAL A 35 2.03 -8.52 2.28
CA VAL A 35 1.25 -9.74 2.05
C VAL A 35 -0.22 -9.50 2.41
N ALA A 36 -0.51 -8.95 3.59
CA ALA A 36 -1.88 -8.67 4.03
C ALA A 36 -2.61 -7.71 3.08
N TYR A 37 -1.92 -6.66 2.61
CA TYR A 37 -2.48 -5.74 1.63
C TYR A 37 -2.77 -6.42 0.29
N ALA A 38 -1.88 -7.31 -0.17
CA ALA A 38 -2.09 -8.07 -1.39
C ALA A 38 -3.35 -8.93 -1.29
N GLU A 39 -3.53 -9.65 -0.17
CA GLU A 39 -4.67 -10.53 0.06
C GLU A 39 -5.98 -9.73 0.11
N ALA A 40 -6.05 -8.67 0.93
CA ALA A 40 -7.23 -7.83 1.05
C ALA A 40 -7.63 -7.20 -0.29
N SER A 41 -6.65 -6.64 -1.01
CA SER A 41 -6.92 -6.00 -2.30
C SER A 41 -7.28 -7.00 -3.40
N MET A 42 -6.72 -8.21 -3.39
CA MET A 42 -7.08 -9.25 -4.36
C MET A 42 -8.49 -9.80 -4.09
N GLN A 43 -8.86 -9.95 -2.81
CA GLN A 43 -10.21 -10.38 -2.43
C GLN A 43 -11.24 -9.31 -2.79
N LEU A 44 -10.91 -8.03 -2.59
CA LEU A 44 -11.72 -6.90 -3.05
C LEU A 44 -11.93 -6.92 -4.57
N ASP A 45 -10.86 -7.16 -5.34
CA ASP A 45 -10.96 -7.27 -6.81
C ASP A 45 -11.84 -8.45 -7.24
N ALA A 46 -11.74 -9.59 -6.54
CA ALA A 46 -12.56 -10.77 -6.79
C ALA A 46 -14.04 -10.51 -6.48
N LEU A 47 -14.34 -9.87 -5.35
CA LEU A 47 -15.71 -9.49 -4.97
C LEU A 47 -16.34 -8.52 -5.98
N ARG A 48 -15.57 -7.53 -6.45
CA ARG A 48 -16.02 -6.57 -7.47
C ARG A 48 -16.21 -7.20 -8.85
N SER A 49 -15.48 -8.27 -9.15
CA SER A 49 -15.60 -9.00 -10.42
C SER A 49 -16.62 -10.13 -10.36
N SER A 50 -17.28 -10.33 -9.21
CA SER A 50 -18.34 -11.33 -9.03
C SER A 50 -19.60 -10.92 -9.78
N ASP A 51 -20.34 -11.90 -10.29
CA ASP A 51 -21.64 -11.73 -10.95
C ASP A 51 -22.68 -11.13 -9.99
N HIS A 52 -22.53 -11.40 -8.69
CA HIS A 52 -23.35 -10.86 -7.60
C HIS A 52 -22.43 -10.25 -6.53
N PRO A 53 -22.07 -8.96 -6.66
CA PRO A 53 -21.18 -8.31 -5.70
C PRO A 53 -21.90 -8.02 -4.39
N ASP A 54 -21.41 -8.61 -3.29
CA ASP A 54 -21.84 -8.26 -1.94
C ASP A 54 -21.23 -6.91 -1.55
N GLN A 55 -22.05 -5.86 -1.59
CA GLN A 55 -21.63 -4.50 -1.28
C GLN A 55 -21.12 -4.36 0.15
N SER A 56 -21.68 -5.10 1.12
CA SER A 56 -21.23 -5.04 2.51
C SER A 56 -19.81 -5.58 2.65
N LEU A 57 -19.52 -6.71 2.00
CA LEU A 57 -18.17 -7.28 2.00
C LEU A 57 -17.19 -6.39 1.24
N ILE A 58 -17.60 -5.79 0.12
CA ILE A 58 -16.77 -4.83 -0.62
C ILE A 58 -16.39 -3.65 0.27
N GLU A 59 -17.35 -3.05 0.97
CA GLU A 59 -17.10 -1.94 1.90
C GLU A 59 -16.17 -2.34 3.05
N GLU A 60 -16.30 -3.56 3.57
CA GLU A 60 -15.42 -4.11 4.60
C GLU A 60 -13.98 -4.23 4.10
N TYR A 61 -13.77 -4.88 2.94
CA TYR A 61 -12.44 -5.03 2.36
C TYR A 61 -11.82 -3.69 1.92
N GLU A 62 -12.63 -2.74 1.46
CA GLU A 62 -12.17 -1.37 1.21
C GLU A 62 -11.65 -0.71 2.48
N ARG A 63 -12.38 -0.86 3.59
CA ARG A 63 -11.97 -0.33 4.90
C ARG A 63 -10.66 -0.98 5.35
N THR A 64 -10.55 -2.30 5.27
CA THR A 64 -9.31 -3.02 5.61
C THR A 64 -8.13 -2.53 4.78
N CYS A 65 -8.30 -2.34 3.46
CA CYS A 65 -7.24 -1.79 2.62
C CYS A 65 -6.80 -0.38 3.08
N ARG A 66 -7.76 0.50 3.41
CA ARG A 66 -7.47 1.85 3.91
C ARG A 66 -6.79 1.83 5.28
N GLU A 67 -7.20 0.94 6.18
CA GLU A 67 -6.57 0.77 7.49
C GLU A 67 -5.11 0.36 7.36
N ILE A 68 -4.80 -0.56 6.43
CA ILE A 68 -3.42 -0.97 6.14
C ILE A 68 -2.62 0.20 5.56
N GLU A 69 -3.19 0.95 4.60
CA GLU A 69 -2.55 2.15 4.01
C GLU A 69 -2.23 3.21 5.07
N ASN A 70 -3.18 3.48 5.98
CA ASN A 70 -3.01 4.42 7.08
C ASN A 70 -2.03 3.92 8.15
N SER A 71 -1.96 2.60 8.37
CA SER A 71 -1.04 2.00 9.33
C SER A 71 0.42 2.12 8.87
N ILE A 72 0.69 1.93 7.57
CA ILE A 72 2.05 1.97 7.04
C ILE A 72 2.54 3.41 6.81
N GLU A 73 1.66 4.36 6.49
CA GLU A 73 2.05 5.74 6.15
C GLU A 73 2.95 6.43 7.20
N PRO A 74 2.67 6.40 8.51
CA PRO A 74 3.53 7.00 9.53
C PRO A 74 4.95 6.44 9.50
N TYR A 75 5.10 5.13 9.27
CA TYR A 75 6.42 4.50 9.14
C TYR A 75 7.13 4.99 7.87
N LEU A 76 6.44 5.07 6.73
CA LEU A 76 7.03 5.57 5.47
C LEU A 76 7.48 7.02 5.59
N ARG A 77 6.74 7.84 6.36
CA ARG A 77 7.07 9.24 6.62
C ARG A 77 8.41 9.41 7.33
N MET A 78 8.79 8.47 8.21
CA MET A 78 10.09 8.50 8.90
C MET A 78 11.26 8.31 7.94
N PHE A 79 11.05 7.66 6.79
CA PHE A 79 12.07 7.41 5.77
C PHE A 79 12.01 8.42 4.61
N ARG A 80 11.05 9.35 4.62
CA ARG A 80 10.97 10.40 3.62
C ARG A 80 12.06 11.43 3.91
N PRO A 81 13.06 11.63 3.03
CA PRO A 81 13.91 12.80 3.15
C PRO A 81 13.05 14.06 3.04
N PRO A 82 13.34 15.16 3.77
CA PRO A 82 12.66 16.41 3.51
C PRO A 82 12.81 16.70 2.01
N LEU A 83 11.71 17.08 1.35
CA LEU A 83 11.81 17.63 0.01
C LEU A 83 12.80 18.78 0.13
N THR A 84 14.02 18.59 -0.37
CA THR A 84 14.94 19.68 -0.61
C THR A 84 14.23 20.57 -1.61
N MET A 85 13.52 21.56 -1.09
CA MET A 85 13.15 22.75 -1.82
C MET A 85 14.43 23.18 -2.52
N GLY A 86 14.42 23.09 -3.85
CA GLY A 86 15.50 23.58 -4.68
C GLY A 86 15.77 25.03 -4.31
N GLY A 87 16.79 25.23 -3.48
CA GLY A 87 17.43 26.52 -3.26
C GLY A 87 18.05 26.91 -4.58
N ARG A 88 17.38 27.83 -5.27
CA ARG A 88 17.80 28.46 -6.52
C ARG A 88 19.24 28.95 -6.42
N SER A 89 19.99 28.64 -7.48
CA SER A 89 20.92 29.52 -8.20
C SER A 89 21.68 30.57 -7.39
N GLY A 90 22.99 30.34 -7.26
CA GLY A 90 24.00 31.40 -7.21
C GLY A 90 24.77 31.41 -8.53
#